data_AF-A0A815IST2-F1
#
_entry.id   AF-A0A815IST2-F1
#
_cell.length_a   1.000
_cell.length_b   1.000
_cell.length_c   1.000
_cell.angle_alpha   90.00
_cell.angle_beta   90.00
_cell.angle_gamma   90.00
#
_symmetry.space_group_name_H-M   'P 1'
#
loop_
_entity.id
_entity.type
_entity.pdbx_description
1 polymer ?
#
loop_
_entity_poly.entity_id
_entity_poly.type
_entity_poly.pdbx_seq_one_letter_code
_entity_poly.pdbx_strand_id
1 'polypeptide(L)' 'MKVSYRLSDRFYDLLIRKFDRTGRGTVAFDDFIQACVSIQTLTNAFRQHDRLQNGEITINYEDFLLLVFSLKMRLNPN' A
#
# COMPACT_ATOMS: atom_id res chain seq x y z
N MET A 1 -7.88 -14.28 -3.27
CA MET A 1 -7.66 -12.83 -3.51
C MET A 1 -6.49 -12.70 -4.47
N LYS A 2 -6.72 -12.41 -5.76
CA LYS A 2 -5.64 -12.28 -6.75
C LYS A 2 -5.70 -10.90 -7.38
N VAL A 3 -5.14 -9.94 -6.65
CA VAL A 3 -4.79 -8.63 -7.21
C VAL A 3 -3.55 -8.87 -8.10
N SER A 4 -3.43 -8.21 -9.25
CA SER A 4 -2.37 -8.43 -10.26
C SER A 4 -0.93 -8.13 -9.79
N TYR A 5 -0.69 -8.02 -8.49
CA TYR A 5 0.61 -7.87 -7.86
C TYR A 5 1.03 -9.22 -7.24
N ARG A 6 2.25 -9.69 -7.54
CA ARG A 6 2.83 -10.89 -6.92
C ARG A 6 3.28 -10.56 -5.50
N LEU A 7 2.33 -10.39 -4.60
CA LEU A 7 2.58 -10.13 -3.18
C LEU A 7 2.71 -11.47 -2.44
N SER A 8 3.55 -11.51 -1.40
CA SER A 8 3.71 -12.71 -0.59
C SER A 8 2.49 -12.93 0.31
N ASP A 9 2.24 -14.18 0.72
CA ASP A 9 1.15 -14.53 1.66
C ASP A 9 1.23 -13.71 2.95
N ARG A 10 2.45 -13.47 3.44
CA ARG A 10 2.71 -12.60 4.60
C ARG A 10 2.20 -11.16 4.39
N PHE A 11 2.26 -10.64 3.17
CA PHE A 11 1.75 -9.31 2.87
C PHE A 11 0.22 -9.31 2.83
N TYR A 12 -0.40 -10.37 2.33
CA TYR A 12 -1.85 -10.53 2.40
C TYR A 12 -2.36 -10.58 3.84
N ASP A 13 -1.67 -11.30 4.74
CA ASP A 13 -2.03 -11.32 6.17
C ASP A 13 -1.96 -9.93 6.81
N LEU A 14 -0.95 -9.14 6.43
CA LEU A 14 -0.80 -7.77 6.92
C LEU A 14 -1.92 -6.85 6.40
N LEU A 15 -2.34 -7.02 5.14
CA LEU A 15 -3.49 -6.31 4.58
C LEU A 15 -4.77 -6.68 5.32
N ILE A 16 -5.03 -7.97 5.54
CA ILE A 16 -6.23 -8.43 6.25
C ILE A 16 -6.25 -7.82 7.65
N ARG A 17 -5.16 -7.88 8.42
CA ARG A 17 -5.11 -7.27 9.75
C ARG A 17 -5.29 -5.75 9.75
N LYS A 18 -4.85 -5.06 8.70
CA LYS A 18 -4.94 -3.61 8.60
C LYS A 18 -6.33 -3.12 8.20
N PHE A 19 -7.03 -3.88 7.36
CA PHE A 19 -8.33 -3.50 6.80
C PHE A 19 -9.52 -4.25 7.42
N ASP A 20 -9.29 -5.32 8.19
CA ASP A 20 -10.33 -5.96 9.00
C ASP A 20 -10.68 -5.07 10.20
N ARG A 21 -11.68 -4.22 9.99
CA ARG A 21 -12.26 -3.36 11.04
C ARG A 21 -12.99 -4.14 12.13
N THR A 22 -13.35 -5.40 11.87
CA THR A 22 -14.21 -6.20 12.75
C THR A 22 -13.43 -7.20 13.60
N GLY A 23 -12.15 -7.44 13.29
CA GLY A 23 -11.28 -8.40 13.98
C GLY A 23 -11.70 -9.86 13.79
N ARG A 24 -12.53 -10.16 12.78
CA ARG A 24 -13.08 -11.50 12.52
C ARG A 24 -12.29 -12.30 11.48
N GLY A 25 -11.18 -11.76 10.98
CA GLY A 25 -10.39 -12.36 9.91
C GLY A 25 -11.06 -12.27 8.55
N THR A 26 -12.10 -11.43 8.41
CA THR A 26 -12.86 -11.25 7.17
C THR A 26 -12.84 -9.78 6.78
N VAL A 27 -12.47 -9.49 5.53
CA VAL A 27 -12.45 -8.14 4.97
C VAL A 27 -13.77 -7.92 4.24
N ALA A 28 -14.52 -6.90 4.64
CA ALA A 28 -15.74 -6.49 3.93
C ALA A 28 -15.40 -5.95 2.53
N PHE A 29 -16.35 -5.96 1.61
CA PHE A 29 -16.08 -5.62 0.21
C PHE A 29 -15.54 -4.18 0.06
N ASP A 30 -16.12 -3.24 0.78
CA ASP A 30 -15.68 -1.85 0.89
C ASP A 30 -14.25 -1.73 1.44
N ASP A 31 -13.92 -2.44 2.51
CA ASP A 31 -12.57 -2.49 3.08
C ASP A 31 -11.55 -3.10 2.08
N PHE A 32 -11.99 -4.07 1.28
CA PHE A 32 -11.17 -4.65 0.20
C PHE A 32 -10.90 -3.65 -0.93
N ILE A 33 -11.93 -2.88 -1.34
CA ILE A 33 -11.76 -1.81 -2.33
C ILE A 33 -10.79 -0.75 -1.79
N GLN A 34 -10.93 -0.35 -0.53
CA GLN A 34 -10.03 0.61 0.11
C GLN A 34 -8.58 0.08 0.17
N ALA A 35 -8.39 -1.21 0.44
CA ALA A 35 -7.08 -1.86 0.39
C ALA A 35 -6.47 -1.80 -1.02
N CYS A 36 -7.25 -2.10 -2.05
CA CYS A 36 -6.80 -2.04 -3.45
C CYS A 36 -6.39 -0.62 -3.86
N VAL A 37 -7.20 0.39 -3.51
CA VAL A 37 -6.90 1.80 -3.78
C VAL A 37 -5.62 2.23 -3.05
N SER A 38 -5.46 1.81 -1.79
CA SER A 38 -4.25 2.10 -1.02
C SER A 38 -3.01 1.50 -1.67
N ILE A 39 -3.05 0.22 -2.07
CA ILE A 39 -1.95 -0.46 -2.76
C ILE A 39 -1.64 0.23 -4.09
N GLN A 40 -2.66 0.63 -4.86
CA GLN A 40 -2.45 1.33 -6.13
C GLN A 40 -1.74 2.67 -5.93
N THR A 41 -2.17 3.47 -4.94
CA THR A 41 -1.53 4.75 -4.62
C THR A 41 -0.08 4.57 -4.19
N LEU A 42 0.20 3.59 -3.33
CA LEU A 42 1.57 3.26 -2.90
C LEU A 42 2.43 2.78 -4.07
N THR A 43 1.87 1.95 -4.95
CA THR A 43 2.56 1.43 -6.15
C THR A 43 2.91 2.58 -7.11
N ASN A 44 1.98 3.50 -7.34
CA ASN A 44 2.21 4.66 -8.20
C ASN A 44 3.31 5.57 -7.65
N ALA A 45 3.34 5.77 -6.33
CA ALA A 45 4.37 6.56 -5.69
C ALA A 45 5.74 5.85 -5.77
N PHE A 46 5.78 4.55 -5.46
CA PHE A 46 6.99 3.75 -5.60
C PHE A 46 7.57 3.81 -7.02
N ARG A 47 6.73 3.67 -8.05
CA ARG A 47 7.15 3.74 -9.46
C ARG A 47 7.75 5.08 -9.87
N GLN A 48 7.42 6.18 -9.19
CA GLN A 48 8.06 7.49 -9.44
C GLN A 48 9.52 7.50 -8.96
N HIS A 49 9.85 6.67 -7.97
CA HIS A 49 11.21 6.52 -7.45
C HIS A 49 11.97 5.33 -8.09
N ASP A 50 11.27 4.29 -8.56
CA ASP A 50 11.84 3.14 -9.28
C ASP A 50 12.10 3.46 -10.76
N ARG A 51 13.14 4.27 -11.00
CA ARG A 51 13.52 4.69 -12.36
C ARG A 51 13.99 3.55 -13.25
N LEU A 52 14.53 2.49 -12.65
CA LEU A 52 15.04 1.31 -13.37
C LEU A 52 13.97 0.25 -13.61
N GLN A 53 12.77 0.42 -13.03
CA GLN A 53 11.64 -0.51 -13.12
C GLN A 53 12.03 -1.94 -12.72
N ASN A 54 12.98 -2.07 -11.80
CA ASN A 54 13.49 -3.37 -11.35
C ASN A 54 12.88 -3.79 -10.00
N GLY A 55 12.01 -2.96 -9.41
CA GLY A 55 11.37 -3.24 -8.13
C GLY A 55 12.21 -2.88 -6.90
N GLU A 56 13.32 -2.14 -7.07
CA GLU A 56 14.18 -1.71 -5.98
C GLU A 56 14.46 -0.20 -6.06
N ILE A 57 14.38 0.50 -4.93
CA ILE A 57 14.72 1.93 -4.84
C ILE A 57 15.78 2.16 -3.79
N THR A 58 16.70 3.08 -4.08
CA THR A 58 17.58 3.69 -3.07
C THR A 58 17.06 5.11 -2.83
N ILE A 59 16.66 5.39 -1.60
CA ILE A 59 16.06 6.67 -1.19
C ILE A 59 16.80 7.19 0.04
N ASN A 60 17.09 8.50 0.07
CA ASN A 60 17.67 9.10 1.26
C ASN A 60 16.60 9.30 2.35
N TYR A 61 17.04 9.56 3.57
CA TYR A 61 16.14 9.65 4.73
C TYR A 61 15.06 10.73 4.59
N GLU A 62 15.42 11.93 4.12
CA GLU A 62 14.49 13.05 4.01
C GLU A 62 13.44 12.80 2.93
N ASP A 63 13.85 12.31 1.75
CA ASP A 63 12.95 11.94 0.67
C ASP A 63 12.01 10.82 1.10
N PHE A 64 12.48 9.87 1.90
CA PHE A 64 11.63 8.83 2.48
C PHE A 64 10.56 9.41 3.40
N LEU A 65 10.91 10.33 4.28
CA LEU A 65 9.94 11.01 5.14
C LEU A 65 8.91 11.76 4.30
N LEU A 66 9.34 12.58 3.34
CA LEU A 66 8.45 13.34 2.45
C LEU A 66 7.48 12.42 1.69
N LEU A 67 7.98 11.31 1.15
CA LEU A 67 7.16 10.31 0.49
C LEU A 67 6.08 9.77 1.43
N VAL A 68 6.45 9.33 2.63
CA VAL A 68 5.50 8.77 3.62
C VAL A 68 4.46 9.81 4.08
N PHE A 69 4.89 11.04 4.37
CA PHE A 69 3.98 12.11 4.79
C PHE A 69 2.99 12.48 3.69
N SER A 70 3.46 12.61 2.44
CA SER A 70 2.59 12.92 1.31
C SER A 70 1.53 11.85 1.05
N LEU A 71 1.89 10.57 1.22
CA LEU A 71 0.98 9.45 1.06
C LEU A 71 -0.05 9.37 2.19
N LYS A 72 0.37 9.64 3.43
CA LYS A 72 -0.54 9.64 4.58
C LYS A 72 -1.60 10.75 4.47
N MET A 73 -1.22 11.94 3.99
CA MET A 73 -2.18 13.01 3.74
C MET A 73 -3.14 12.70 2.59
N ARG A 74 -2.68 11.99 1.54
CA ARG A 74 -3.57 11.56 0.44
C ARG A 74 -4.58 10.49 0.83
N LEU A 75 -4.21 9.59 1.75
CA LEU A 75 -5.07 8.47 2.17
C LEU A 75 -6.07 8.87 3.27
N ASN A 76 -5.80 9.94 4.01
CA ASN A 76 -6.73 10.59 4.93
C ASN A 76 -6.94 12.05 4.49
N PRO A 77 -7.70 12.30 3.42
CA PRO A 77 -8.25 13.63 3.21
C PRO A 77 -9.23 13.88 4.38
N ASN A 78 -9.04 14.97 5.11
CA ASN A 78 -10.00 15.41 6.13
C ASN A 78 -11.44 15.42 5.60
#